data_AF-H0PZ44-F1
#
_entry.id   AF-H0PZ44-F1
#
_cell.length_a   1.000
_cell.length_b   1.000
_cell.length_c   1.000
_cell.angle_alpha   90.00
_cell.angle_beta   90.00
_cell.angle_gamma   90.00
#
_symmetry.space_group_name_H-M   'P 1'
#
loop_
_entity.id
_entity.type
_entity.pdbx_description
1 polymer ?
#
loop_
_entity_poly.entity_id
_entity_poly.type
_entity_poly.pdbx_seq_one_letter_code
_entity_poly.pdbx_strand_id
1 'polypeptide(L)'
;MRHKLALVALAFSATNPADAGTSHCAGDEDVVFSCRIAKSSKVASICASRDLQRDRKNGYLVYRFGAPGRIEFEYPLTRKKSPQKFSYYHYFRPGTDRFALSFSNGRYQYSVYSSYEETETPTDSVGIRVSGGGRSTSADFACASEALQHWYRINGAVPCDEDDMNTCENKKDL
;
A
#
# COMPACT_ATOMS: atom_id res chain seq x y z
N MET A 1 25.68 -50.99 -34.71
CA MET A 1 25.89 -49.83 -33.83
C MET A 1 24.56 -49.11 -33.67
N ARG A 2 24.03 -49.00 -32.43
CA ARG A 2 22.71 -48.40 -32.15
C ARG A 2 22.91 -46.91 -31.87
N HIS A 3 22.49 -46.03 -32.78
CA HIS A 3 22.52 -44.58 -32.56
C HIS A 3 21.38 -44.21 -31.61
N LYS A 4 21.73 -43.66 -30.43
CA LYS A 4 20.77 -43.09 -29.48
C LYS A 4 20.42 -41.68 -29.95
N LEU A 5 19.12 -41.46 -30.20
CA LEU A 5 18.53 -40.13 -30.36
C LEU A 5 18.76 -39.29 -29.11
N ALA A 6 19.23 -38.05 -29.27
CA ALA A 6 19.20 -37.04 -28.22
C ALA A 6 18.04 -36.08 -28.52
N LEU A 7 16.95 -36.18 -27.74
CA LEU A 7 15.91 -35.16 -27.70
C LEU A 7 16.42 -33.98 -26.86
N VAL A 8 16.63 -32.84 -27.51
CA VAL A 8 16.88 -31.57 -26.83
C VAL A 8 15.53 -31.00 -26.40
N ALA A 9 15.23 -31.07 -25.11
CA ALA A 9 14.05 -30.42 -24.53
C ALA A 9 14.32 -28.91 -24.42
N LEU A 10 13.69 -28.12 -25.29
CA LEU A 10 13.61 -26.67 -25.14
C LEU A 10 12.72 -26.36 -23.93
N ALA A 11 13.35 -26.01 -22.80
CA ALA A 11 12.66 -25.46 -21.65
C ALA A 11 12.16 -24.05 -22.02
N PHE A 12 10.89 -23.95 -22.40
CA PHE A 12 10.19 -22.67 -22.41
C PHE A 12 10.08 -22.19 -20.96
N SER A 13 10.86 -21.18 -20.60
CA SER A 13 10.62 -20.42 -19.38
C SER A 13 9.24 -19.78 -19.51
N ALA A 14 8.25 -20.32 -18.79
CA ALA A 14 6.99 -19.65 -18.61
C ALA A 14 7.27 -18.32 -17.88
N THR A 15 7.24 -17.22 -18.61
CA THR A 15 7.10 -15.90 -18.00
C THR A 15 5.72 -15.89 -17.37
N ASN A 16 5.64 -16.10 -16.05
CA ASN A 16 4.40 -15.86 -15.32
C ASN A 16 3.97 -14.41 -15.61
N PRO A 17 2.74 -14.17 -16.08
CA PRO A 17 2.20 -12.82 -16.08
C PRO A 17 2.18 -12.38 -14.62
N ALA A 18 3.10 -11.49 -14.26
CA ALA A 18 3.12 -10.84 -12.97
C ALA A 18 1.84 -10.03 -12.86
N ASP A 19 0.83 -10.57 -12.16
CA ASP A 19 -0.26 -9.89 -11.44
C ASP A 19 -0.75 -8.54 -12.03
N ALA A 20 -0.82 -8.47 -13.36
CA ALA A 20 -1.01 -7.23 -14.10
C ALA A 20 -2.50 -6.88 -14.07
N GLY A 21 -2.96 -6.37 -12.94
CA GLY A 21 -4.35 -5.99 -12.73
C GLY A 21 -4.73 -5.64 -11.29
N THR A 22 -3.96 -6.07 -10.28
CA THR A 22 -4.34 -5.94 -8.87
C THR A 22 -3.51 -4.94 -8.08
N SER A 23 -2.28 -4.64 -8.50
CA SER A 23 -1.35 -3.75 -7.78
C SER A 23 -0.36 -3.03 -8.70
N HIS A 24 0.15 -1.88 -8.23
CA HIS A 24 1.24 -1.14 -8.84
C HIS A 24 2.62 -1.49 -8.25
N CYS A 25 2.71 -2.49 -7.37
CA CYS A 25 3.98 -2.91 -6.80
C CYS A 25 4.83 -3.68 -7.81
N ALA A 26 6.13 -3.43 -7.80
CA ALA A 26 7.10 -4.12 -8.63
C ALA A 26 7.34 -5.55 -8.10
N GLY A 27 7.92 -6.44 -8.94
CA GLY A 27 8.13 -7.84 -8.57
C GLY A 27 9.11 -8.07 -7.41
N ASP A 28 9.90 -7.06 -7.05
CA ASP A 28 10.84 -7.02 -5.92
C ASP A 28 10.28 -6.28 -4.69
N GLU A 29 9.04 -5.82 -4.75
CA GLU A 29 8.33 -5.14 -3.66
C GLU A 29 7.26 -6.06 -3.06
N ASP A 30 6.94 -5.79 -1.79
CA ASP A 30 5.79 -6.37 -1.11
C ASP A 30 4.60 -5.43 -1.19
N VAL A 31 3.41 -6.00 -1.44
CA VAL A 31 2.14 -5.27 -1.40
C VAL A 31 1.73 -5.08 0.07
N VAL A 32 1.78 -3.84 0.55
CA VAL A 32 1.25 -3.44 1.87
C VAL A 32 -0.24 -3.18 1.76
N PHE A 33 -0.66 -2.46 0.72
CA PHE A 33 -2.05 -2.18 0.43
C PHE A 33 -2.26 -2.22 -1.07
N SER A 34 -3.40 -2.73 -1.54
CA SER A 34 -3.84 -2.46 -2.91
C SER A 34 -5.34 -2.55 -3.05
N CYS A 35 -5.94 -1.57 -3.73
CA CYS A 35 -7.34 -1.66 -4.09
C CYS A 35 -7.66 -0.96 -5.41
N ARG A 36 -8.66 -1.48 -6.12
CA ARG A 36 -9.29 -0.81 -7.25
C ARG A 36 -10.26 0.25 -6.73
N ILE A 37 -10.27 1.43 -7.34
CA ILE A 37 -11.18 2.52 -6.96
C ILE A 37 -12.57 2.29 -7.51
N ALA A 38 -13.59 2.48 -6.67
CA ALA A 38 -14.99 2.38 -7.06
C ALA A 38 -15.32 3.32 -8.22
N LYS A 39 -16.16 2.85 -9.15
CA LYS A 39 -16.60 3.61 -10.34
C LYS A 39 -15.44 4.09 -11.23
N SER A 40 -14.30 3.40 -11.19
CA SER A 40 -13.08 3.79 -11.89
C SER A 40 -12.28 2.55 -12.32
N SER A 41 -11.34 2.74 -13.24
CA SER A 41 -10.32 1.74 -13.60
C SER A 41 -9.00 1.93 -12.84
N LYS A 42 -8.90 2.93 -11.97
CA LYS A 42 -7.68 3.21 -11.22
C LYS A 42 -7.46 2.20 -10.09
N VAL A 43 -6.20 1.96 -9.81
CA VAL A 43 -5.70 1.18 -8.69
C VAL A 43 -4.83 2.10 -7.84
N ALA A 44 -4.97 2.00 -6.52
CA ALA A 44 -4.08 2.60 -5.54
C ALA A 44 -3.32 1.48 -4.82
N SER A 45 -2.02 1.63 -4.65
CA SER A 45 -1.17 0.65 -3.98
C SER A 45 -0.18 1.32 -3.05
N ILE A 46 0.11 0.67 -1.92
CA ILE A 46 1.26 0.96 -1.07
C ILE A 46 2.22 -0.22 -1.20
N CYS A 47 3.44 0.09 -1.60
CA CYS A 47 4.49 -0.88 -1.91
C CYS A 47 5.68 -0.65 -0.99
N ALA A 48 6.18 -1.73 -0.40
CA ALA A 48 7.34 -1.72 0.48
C ALA A 48 8.47 -2.52 -0.17
N SER A 49 9.72 -2.11 0.04
CA SER A 49 10.84 -3.00 -0.22
C SER A 49 10.79 -4.20 0.72
N ARG A 50 11.24 -5.38 0.26
CA ARG A 50 11.25 -6.63 1.06
C ARG A 50 12.09 -6.58 2.33
N ASP A 51 12.96 -5.59 2.43
CA ASP A 51 13.86 -5.34 3.54
C ASP A 51 13.41 -4.16 4.42
N LEU A 52 12.24 -3.55 4.18
CA LEU A 52 11.77 -2.35 4.89
C LEU A 52 11.93 -2.43 6.42
N GLN A 53 11.57 -3.57 7.03
CA GLN A 53 11.67 -3.75 8.48
C GLN A 53 13.08 -4.14 8.98
N ARG A 54 13.95 -4.65 8.09
CA ARG A 54 15.30 -5.13 8.41
C ARG A 54 16.36 -4.05 8.16
N ASP A 55 16.22 -3.28 7.10
CA ASP A 55 17.14 -2.21 6.70
C ASP A 55 16.42 -0.85 6.76
N ARG A 56 16.51 -0.18 7.91
CA ARG A 56 15.90 1.15 8.09
C ARG A 56 16.56 2.25 7.26
N LYS A 57 17.74 1.99 6.68
CA LYS A 57 18.53 2.97 5.93
C LYS A 57 18.19 2.93 4.44
N ASN A 58 18.01 1.74 3.90
CA ASN A 58 17.78 1.51 2.47
C ASN A 58 16.35 1.04 2.16
N GLY A 59 15.64 0.53 3.16
CA GLY A 59 14.23 0.16 3.05
C GLY A 59 13.37 1.35 2.65
N TYR A 60 12.40 1.10 1.77
CA TYR A 60 11.54 2.15 1.23
C TYR A 60 10.07 1.74 1.23
N LEU A 61 9.23 2.77 1.33
CA LEU A 61 7.79 2.73 1.15
C LEU A 61 7.39 3.71 0.03
N VAL A 62 6.43 3.33 -0.81
CA VAL A 62 5.94 4.16 -1.90
C VAL A 62 4.44 3.95 -2.12
N TYR A 63 3.72 5.04 -2.31
CA TYR A 63 2.34 5.07 -2.76
C TYR A 63 2.30 5.26 -4.28
N ARG A 64 1.48 4.47 -4.96
CA ARG A 64 1.26 4.57 -6.41
C ARG A 64 -0.22 4.57 -6.74
N PHE A 65 -0.60 5.38 -7.71
CA PHE A 65 -1.96 5.49 -8.20
C PHE A 65 -1.97 5.59 -9.73
N GLY A 66 -2.91 4.92 -10.38
CA GLY A 66 -3.04 4.98 -11.84
C GLY A 66 -3.86 3.84 -12.43
N ALA A 67 -4.01 3.84 -13.75
CA ALA A 67 -4.62 2.70 -14.45
C ALA A 67 -3.65 1.49 -14.46
N PRO A 68 -4.12 0.24 -14.50
CA PRO A 68 -3.25 -0.94 -14.53
C PRO A 68 -2.14 -0.81 -15.59
N GLY A 69 -0.89 -1.07 -15.19
CA GLY A 69 0.29 -0.93 -16.04
C GLY A 69 0.74 0.51 -16.32
N ARG A 70 0.06 1.52 -15.78
CA ARG A 70 0.42 2.94 -15.93
C ARG A 70 0.28 3.70 -14.61
N ILE A 71 1.41 3.96 -13.98
CA ILE A 71 1.51 4.83 -12.81
C ILE A 71 1.27 6.29 -13.27
N GLU A 72 0.29 6.94 -12.67
CA GLU A 72 -0.08 8.34 -12.96
C GLU A 72 0.34 9.27 -11.83
N PHE A 73 0.47 8.72 -10.62
CA PHE A 73 0.99 9.41 -9.46
C PHE A 73 1.81 8.45 -8.60
N GLU A 74 3.01 8.87 -8.22
CA GLU A 74 3.91 8.16 -7.31
C GLU A 74 4.37 9.12 -6.21
N TYR A 75 4.32 8.67 -4.97
CA TYR A 75 4.86 9.40 -3.83
C TYR A 75 5.58 8.49 -2.84
N PRO A 76 6.76 8.88 -2.35
CA PRO A 76 7.59 9.98 -2.85
C PRO A 76 8.32 9.56 -4.14
N LEU A 77 8.60 10.51 -5.03
CA LEU A 77 9.44 10.26 -6.21
C LEU A 77 10.86 9.79 -5.85
N THR A 78 11.40 10.28 -4.73
CA THR A 78 12.68 9.81 -4.19
C THR A 78 12.44 8.87 -3.01
N ARG A 79 12.85 7.62 -3.17
CA ARG A 79 12.69 6.51 -2.20
C ARG A 79 13.64 6.59 -0.99
N LYS A 80 14.70 7.40 -1.06
CA LYS A 80 15.63 7.60 0.06
C LYS A 80 14.86 8.11 1.29
N LYS A 81 14.95 7.37 2.41
CA LYS A 81 14.23 7.70 3.65
C LYS A 81 12.73 7.94 3.41
N SER A 82 12.13 7.20 2.48
CA SER A 82 10.71 7.39 2.19
C SER A 82 9.77 6.98 3.32
N PRO A 83 10.06 5.99 4.19
CA PRO A 83 9.15 5.67 5.29
C PRO A 83 8.91 6.86 6.22
N GLN A 84 9.90 7.74 6.40
CA GLN A 84 9.78 8.96 7.23
C GLN A 84 8.94 10.07 6.58
N LYS A 85 8.45 9.88 5.35
CA LYS A 85 7.58 10.82 4.65
C LYS A 85 6.10 10.46 4.77
N PHE A 86 5.81 9.41 5.54
CA PHE A 86 4.47 8.96 5.87
C PHE A 86 4.28 8.99 7.39
N SER A 87 3.03 9.05 7.80
CA SER A 87 2.56 8.90 9.17
C SER A 87 1.62 7.70 9.23
N TYR A 88 1.80 6.80 10.20
CA TYR A 88 0.99 5.60 10.34
C TYR A 88 0.14 5.65 11.62
N TYR A 89 -1.17 5.51 11.42
CA TYR A 89 -2.16 5.41 12.48
C TYR A 89 -2.71 3.98 12.50
N HIS A 90 -2.75 3.41 13.69
CA HIS A 90 -3.51 2.20 13.98
C HIS A 90 -4.29 2.45 15.26
N TYR A 91 -5.57 2.17 15.28
CA TYR A 91 -6.36 2.15 16.51
C TYR A 91 -7.18 0.89 16.58
N PHE A 92 -7.05 0.21 17.70
CA PHE A 92 -7.74 -1.05 17.95
C PHE A 92 -8.46 -1.01 19.30
N ARG A 93 -9.73 -1.40 19.29
CA ARG A 93 -10.51 -1.78 20.48
C ARG A 93 -11.51 -2.89 20.08
N PRO A 94 -12.12 -3.62 21.03
CA PRO A 94 -13.20 -4.54 20.69
C PRO A 94 -14.30 -3.83 19.86
N GLY A 95 -14.64 -4.42 18.71
CA GLY A 95 -15.61 -3.87 17.75
C GLY A 95 -15.08 -2.78 16.80
N THR A 96 -13.78 -2.43 16.88
CA THR A 96 -13.17 -1.38 16.05
C THR A 96 -11.73 -1.71 15.66
N ASP A 97 -11.42 -1.59 14.38
CA ASP A 97 -10.04 -1.63 13.88
C ASP A 97 -9.84 -0.59 12.77
N ARG A 98 -8.95 0.38 13.00
CA ARG A 98 -8.73 1.51 12.10
C ARG A 98 -7.27 1.64 11.74
N PHE A 99 -6.99 1.68 10.45
CA PHE A 99 -5.67 1.97 9.90
C PHE A 99 -5.72 3.21 9.03
N ALA A 100 -4.69 4.04 9.11
CA ALA A 100 -4.43 5.06 8.11
C ALA A 100 -2.94 5.23 7.84
N LEU A 101 -2.57 5.30 6.57
CA LEU A 101 -1.24 5.75 6.16
C LEU A 101 -1.39 7.10 5.45
N SER A 102 -0.82 8.13 6.05
CA SER A 102 -1.01 9.53 5.66
C SER A 102 0.27 10.17 5.14
N PHE A 103 0.16 11.06 4.17
CA PHE A 103 1.27 11.88 3.66
C PHE A 103 0.77 13.16 3.00
N SER A 104 1.68 14.13 2.84
CA SER A 104 1.40 15.38 2.12
C SER A 104 2.18 15.47 0.82
N ASN A 105 1.55 15.96 -0.24
CA ASN A 105 2.22 16.33 -1.48
C ASN A 105 1.75 17.71 -1.93
N GLY A 106 2.62 18.71 -1.76
CA GLY A 106 2.27 20.11 -1.97
C GLY A 106 1.16 20.56 -1.02
N ARG A 107 0.03 21.02 -1.57
CA ARG A 107 -1.14 21.51 -0.80
C ARG A 107 -2.19 20.42 -0.52
N TYR A 108 -1.90 19.17 -0.84
CA TYR A 108 -2.83 18.06 -0.69
C TYR A 108 -2.34 17.12 0.39
N GLN A 109 -3.27 16.66 1.22
CA GLN A 109 -3.06 15.59 2.19
C GLN A 109 -3.78 14.35 1.70
N TYR A 110 -3.12 13.22 1.79
CA TYR A 110 -3.61 11.91 1.37
C TYR A 110 -3.63 10.99 2.59
N SER A 111 -4.69 10.22 2.72
CA SER A 111 -4.82 9.16 3.73
C SER A 111 -5.38 7.91 3.06
N VAL A 112 -4.58 6.86 2.98
CA VAL A 112 -5.07 5.52 2.62
C VAL A 112 -5.57 4.88 3.90
N TYR A 113 -6.86 4.59 3.97
CA TYR A 113 -7.51 4.17 5.20
C TYR A 113 -8.23 2.83 5.06
N SER A 114 -8.36 2.15 6.19
CA SER A 114 -9.22 1.00 6.40
C SER A 114 -9.85 1.14 7.78
N SER A 115 -11.15 0.96 7.88
CA SER A 115 -11.90 1.13 9.11
C SER A 115 -12.97 0.07 9.20
N TYR A 116 -12.90 -0.73 10.25
CA TYR A 116 -13.96 -1.60 10.72
C TYR A 116 -14.59 -1.00 11.98
N GLU A 117 -15.91 -0.90 11.99
CA GLU A 117 -16.74 -0.44 13.10
C GLU A 117 -18.02 -1.27 13.18
N GLU A 118 -18.11 -2.16 14.18
CA GLU A 118 -19.23 -3.11 14.33
C GLU A 118 -20.59 -2.42 14.39
N THR A 119 -20.65 -1.20 14.94
CA THR A 119 -21.89 -0.43 15.13
C THR A 119 -22.25 0.48 13.97
N GLU A 120 -21.40 0.61 12.94
CA GLU A 120 -21.65 1.47 11.79
C GLU A 120 -22.30 0.71 10.62
N THR A 121 -22.88 1.44 9.67
CA THR A 121 -23.42 0.87 8.43
C THR A 121 -22.96 1.74 7.27
N PRO A 122 -22.10 1.23 6.37
CA PRO A 122 -21.49 -0.10 6.40
C PRO A 122 -20.54 -0.29 7.60
N THR A 123 -20.35 -1.54 8.03
CA THR A 123 -19.40 -1.90 9.11
C THR A 123 -17.96 -1.66 8.69
N ASP A 124 -17.68 -1.71 7.39
CA ASP A 124 -16.35 -1.55 6.82
C ASP A 124 -16.30 -0.38 5.83
N SER A 125 -15.22 0.38 5.91
CA SER A 125 -14.90 1.39 4.90
C SER A 125 -13.39 1.38 4.60
N VAL A 126 -13.05 1.27 3.33
CA VAL A 126 -11.67 1.22 2.85
C VAL A 126 -11.54 2.12 1.63
N GLY A 127 -10.50 2.96 1.59
CA GLY A 127 -10.35 3.91 0.48
C GLY A 127 -9.17 4.86 0.62
N ILE A 128 -9.20 5.90 -0.21
CA ILE A 128 -8.26 7.02 -0.15
C ILE A 128 -9.05 8.29 0.08
N ARG A 129 -8.69 9.01 1.15
CA ARG A 129 -9.18 10.35 1.39
C ARG A 129 -8.14 11.37 0.96
N VAL A 130 -8.56 12.38 0.22
CA VAL A 130 -7.71 13.49 -0.23
C VAL A 130 -8.33 14.81 0.17
N SER A 131 -7.61 15.63 0.93
CA SER A 131 -8.04 16.96 1.35
C SER A 131 -7.06 18.05 0.88
N GLY A 132 -7.47 19.31 1.03
CA GLY A 132 -6.63 20.47 0.70
C GLY A 132 -6.80 20.98 -0.74
N GLY A 133 -5.77 21.66 -1.25
CA GLY A 133 -5.80 22.30 -2.57
C GLY A 133 -6.78 23.48 -2.69
N GLY A 134 -7.14 24.12 -1.57
CA GLY A 134 -8.12 25.21 -1.51
C GLY A 134 -9.58 24.76 -1.42
N ARG A 135 -9.83 23.44 -1.30
CA ARG A 135 -11.17 22.89 -1.08
C ARG A 135 -11.48 22.85 0.41
N SER A 136 -12.71 23.21 0.78
CA SER A 136 -13.20 23.13 2.16
C SER A 136 -13.55 21.70 2.59
N THR A 137 -13.74 20.78 1.63
CA THR A 137 -14.11 19.38 1.89
C THR A 137 -13.09 18.41 1.30
N SER A 138 -12.98 17.22 1.90
CA SER A 138 -12.20 16.11 1.37
C SER A 138 -12.94 15.41 0.22
N ALA A 139 -12.19 14.95 -0.78
CA ALA A 139 -12.65 13.94 -1.71
C ALA A 139 -12.37 12.54 -1.14
N ASP A 140 -13.34 11.65 -1.24
CA ASP A 140 -13.22 10.27 -0.77
C ASP A 140 -13.36 9.29 -1.94
N PHE A 141 -12.40 8.38 -2.06
CA PHE A 141 -12.31 7.38 -3.12
C PHE A 141 -12.36 5.99 -2.49
N ALA A 142 -13.57 5.46 -2.32
CA ALA A 142 -13.79 4.12 -1.80
C ALA A 142 -13.20 3.03 -2.72
N CYS A 143 -12.78 1.93 -2.13
CA CYS A 143 -12.40 0.72 -2.86
C CYS A 143 -13.65 0.03 -3.45
N ALA A 144 -13.52 -0.52 -4.65
CA ALA A 144 -14.61 -1.18 -5.39
C ALA A 144 -14.92 -2.60 -4.90
N SER A 145 -13.92 -3.25 -4.31
CA SER A 145 -13.92 -4.62 -3.82
C SER A 145 -13.03 -4.70 -2.58
N GLU A 146 -12.96 -5.88 -1.97
CA GLU A 146 -12.00 -6.17 -0.91
C GLU A 146 -10.58 -5.76 -1.34
N ALA A 147 -9.92 -5.01 -0.47
CA ALA A 147 -8.56 -4.54 -0.66
C ALA A 147 -7.56 -5.56 -0.11
N LEU A 148 -6.39 -5.70 -0.74
CA LEU A 148 -5.24 -6.34 -0.12
C LEU A 148 -4.74 -5.43 1.00
N GLN A 149 -4.58 -5.96 2.20
CA GLN A 149 -4.25 -5.19 3.41
C GLN A 149 -3.27 -5.95 4.31
N HIS A 150 -1.98 -5.74 4.09
CA HIS A 150 -0.88 -6.31 4.86
C HIS A 150 -0.20 -5.24 5.72
N TRP A 151 -0.98 -4.51 6.52
CA TRP A 151 -0.50 -3.40 7.33
C TRP A 151 0.67 -3.77 8.25
N TYR A 152 0.72 -5.03 8.73
CA TYR A 152 1.84 -5.57 9.51
C TYR A 152 3.23 -5.38 8.85
N ARG A 153 3.30 -5.23 7.52
CA ARG A 153 4.57 -5.03 6.79
C ARG A 153 5.23 -3.67 7.06
N ILE A 154 4.47 -2.70 7.55
CA ILE A 154 4.98 -1.35 7.85
C ILE A 154 5.12 -1.05 9.35
N ASN A 155 4.64 -1.94 10.22
CA ASN A 155 4.73 -1.80 11.67
C ASN A 155 6.19 -1.56 12.12
N GLY A 156 6.39 -0.53 12.93
CA GLY A 156 7.69 -0.09 13.44
C GLY A 156 8.67 0.46 12.40
N ALA A 157 8.36 0.41 11.10
CA ALA A 157 9.19 0.96 10.03
C ALA A 157 8.81 2.40 9.66
N VAL A 158 7.51 2.71 9.72
CA VAL A 158 6.94 4.05 9.50
C VAL A 158 6.72 4.74 10.86
N PRO A 159 7.00 6.06 10.99
CA PRO A 159 6.66 6.80 12.19
C PRO A 159 5.17 6.74 12.49
N CYS A 160 4.82 6.55 13.77
CA CYS A 160 3.43 6.63 14.20
C CYS A 160 2.91 8.08 14.14
N ASP A 161 1.63 8.22 13.81
CA ASP A 161 0.89 9.48 13.92
C ASP A 161 0.81 9.97 15.37
N GLU A 162 0.77 11.29 15.55
CA GLU A 162 0.81 11.94 16.87
C GLU A 162 -0.54 11.94 17.60
N ASP A 163 -1.59 11.33 17.02
CA ASP A 163 -2.90 11.18 17.68
C ASP A 163 -2.81 10.34 18.97
N ASP A 164 -3.40 10.84 20.05
CA ASP A 164 -3.37 10.20 21.38
C ASP A 164 -4.01 8.79 21.41
N MET A 165 -4.93 8.50 20.48
CA MET A 165 -5.60 7.21 20.38
C MET A 165 -4.83 6.22 19.49
N ASN A 166 -3.68 6.62 18.95
CA ASN A 166 -2.88 5.77 18.10
C ASN A 166 -2.20 4.65 18.91
N THR A 167 -2.54 3.41 18.60
CA THR A 167 -1.93 2.18 19.14
C THR A 167 -0.77 1.66 18.29
N CYS A 168 -0.32 2.42 17.28
CA CYS A 168 0.90 2.11 16.53
C CYS A 168 2.12 2.04 17.45
N GLU A 169 2.92 0.99 17.31
CA GLU A 169 4.17 0.82 18.07
C GLU A 169 5.38 1.22 17.21
N ASN A 170 6.20 2.14 17.73
CA ASN A 170 7.50 2.42 17.14
C ASN A 170 8.49 1.34 17.56
N LYS A 171 9.31 0.85 16.62
CA LYS A 171 10.37 -0.14 16.90
C LYS A 171 11.51 0.38 17.81
N LYS A 172 11.43 1.61 18.32
CA LYS A 172 12.37 2.11 19.33
C LYS A 172 11.92 1.76 20.76
N ASP A 173 10.65 1.37 20.90
CA ASP A 173 10.00 1.10 22.18
C ASP A 173 9.88 -0.42 22.45
N LEU A 174 10.44 -1.24 21.56
CA LEU A 174 10.59 -2.71 21.62
C LEU A 174 12.08 -3.08 21.67
#